data_AF-A0A1G9FDP8-F1
#
_entry.id   AF-A0A1G9FDP8-F1
#
_cell.length_a   1.000
_cell.length_b   1.000
_cell.length_c   1.000
_cell.angle_alpha   90.00
_cell.angle_beta   90.00
_cell.angle_gamma   90.00
#
_symmetry.space_group_name_H-M   'P 1'
#
loop_
_entity.id
_entity.type
_entity.pdbx_description
1 polymer ?
#
loop_
_entity_poly.entity_id
_entity_poly.type
_entity_poly.pdbx_seq_one_letter_code
_entity_poly.pdbx_strand_id
1 'polypeptide(L)'
;MRRSFKFLLRPTSKQAAALAACLEDHRTLYNAALEHRRTAYATAGVSVRYGEQSAELKHIRADDAGGQGRWSFSSQQATLRRLDKAFRAFFDRVRT
;
A
#
# COMPACT_ATOMS: atom_id res chain seq x y z
N MET A 1 5.52 -7.85 -36.32
CA MET A 1 6.33 -6.90 -35.53
C MET A 1 5.41 -6.12 -34.59
N ARG A 2 5.51 -6.28 -33.26
CA ARG A 2 4.76 -5.44 -32.30
C ARG A 2 5.56 -4.17 -32.03
N ARG A 3 5.01 -3.00 -32.37
CA ARG A 3 5.59 -1.69 -32.01
C ARG A 3 5.11 -1.32 -30.61
N SER A 4 6.03 -0.83 -29.78
CA SER A 4 5.69 -0.23 -28.48
C SER A 4 5.88 1.27 -28.58
N PHE A 5 4.93 2.03 -28.06
CA PHE A 5 4.95 3.49 -28.06
C PHE A 5 4.94 4.00 -26.63
N LYS A 6 5.77 5.00 -26.33
CA LYS A 6 5.83 5.67 -25.04
C LYS A 6 5.28 7.09 -25.19
N PHE A 7 4.22 7.39 -24.45
CA PHE A 7 3.61 8.72 -24.43
C PHE A 7 3.80 9.37 -23.08
N LEU A 8 3.95 10.70 -23.08
CA LEU A 8 3.92 11.48 -21.84
C LEU A 8 2.48 11.57 -21.34
N LEU A 9 2.28 11.33 -20.05
CA LEU A 9 1.00 11.62 -19.41
C LEU A 9 0.83 13.14 -19.36
N ARG A 10 -0.23 13.67 -19.98
CA ARG A 10 -0.60 15.09 -19.92
C ARG A 10 -1.93 15.23 -19.15
N PRO A 11 -1.89 15.19 -17.81
CA PRO A 11 -3.11 15.22 -17.01
C PRO A 11 -3.73 16.62 -17.03
N THR A 12 -5.07 16.68 -16.99
CA THR A 12 -5.78 17.91 -16.65
C THR A 12 -5.54 18.27 -15.18
N SER A 13 -5.86 19.50 -14.77
CA SER A 13 -5.74 19.94 -13.37
C SER A 13 -6.48 19.01 -12.40
N LYS A 14 -7.70 18.58 -12.77
CA LYS A 14 -8.50 17.61 -11.98
C LYS A 14 -7.80 16.25 -11.86
N GLN A 15 -7.22 15.75 -12.95
CA GLN A 15 -6.49 14.48 -12.94
C GLN A 15 -5.22 14.57 -12.10
N ALA A 16 -4.47 15.67 -12.18
CA ALA A 16 -3.27 15.87 -11.38
C ALA A 16 -3.59 15.89 -9.88
N ALA A 17 -4.67 16.58 -9.47
CA ALA A 17 -5.15 16.58 -8.10
C ALA A 17 -5.54 15.17 -7.62
N ALA A 18 -6.27 14.40 -8.45
CA ALA A 18 -6.65 13.03 -8.12
C ALA A 18 -5.42 12.10 -7.97
N LEU A 19 -4.40 12.26 -8.81
CA LEU A 19 -3.15 11.48 -8.72
C LEU A 19 -2.37 11.83 -7.44
N ALA A 20 -2.30 13.10 -7.07
CA ALA A 20 -1.65 13.53 -5.82
C ALA A 20 -2.37 12.95 -4.59
N ALA A 21 -3.70 13.00 -4.59
CA ALA A 21 -4.51 12.44 -3.52
C ALA A 21 -4.38 10.90 -3.43
N CYS A 22 -4.26 10.23 -4.58
CA CYS A 22 -4.00 8.79 -4.65
C CYS A 22 -2.63 8.43 -4.06
N LEU A 23 -1.59 9.19 -4.43
CA LEU A 23 -0.25 8.98 -3.88
C LEU A 23 -0.23 9.15 -2.36
N GLU A 24 -0.92 10.16 -1.85
CA GLU A 24 -1.01 10.44 -0.42
C GLU A 24 -1.73 9.32 0.35
N ASP A 25 -2.86 8.83 -0.15
CA ASP A 25 -3.56 7.73 0.53
C ASP A 25 -2.77 6.42 0.49
N HIS A 26 -2.01 6.19 -0.59
CA HIS A 26 -1.08 5.06 -0.67
C HIS A 26 0.08 5.19 0.34
N ARG A 27 0.59 6.41 0.57
CA ARG A 27 1.60 6.70 1.60
C ARG A 27 1.04 6.42 2.99
N THR A 28 -0.18 6.87 3.27
CA THR A 28 -0.88 6.62 4.54
C THR A 28 -1.12 5.13 4.76
N LEU A 29 -1.61 4.39 3.76
CA LEU A 29 -1.78 2.94 3.85
C LEU A 29 -0.47 2.22 4.17
N TYR A 30 0.63 2.59 3.50
CA TYR A 30 1.94 1.99 3.75
C TYR A 30 2.39 2.22 5.21
N ASN A 31 2.30 3.45 5.69
CA ASN A 31 2.73 3.82 7.03
C ASN A 31 1.87 3.16 8.11
N ALA A 32 0.55 3.16 7.95
CA ALA A 32 -0.38 2.51 8.86
C ALA A 32 -0.12 0.99 8.95
N ALA A 33 0.14 0.34 7.82
CA ALA A 33 0.48 -1.07 7.80
C ALA A 33 1.85 -1.36 8.45
N LEU A 34 2.85 -0.49 8.27
CA LEU A 34 4.14 -0.64 8.94
C LEU A 34 4.00 -0.44 10.46
N GLU A 35 3.24 0.59 10.87
CA GLU A 35 2.95 0.87 12.27
C GLU A 35 2.22 -0.31 12.93
N HIS A 36 1.20 -0.86 12.28
CA HIS A 36 0.48 -2.04 12.79
C HIS A 36 1.46 -3.19 13.07
N ARG A 37 2.36 -3.53 12.15
CA ARG A 37 3.37 -4.59 12.36
C ARG A 37 4.26 -4.30 13.56
N ARG A 38 4.75 -3.06 13.69
CA ARG A 38 5.62 -2.64 14.79
C ARG A 38 4.88 -2.72 16.12
N THR A 39 3.67 -2.20 16.18
CA THR A 39 2.85 -2.15 17.40
C THR A 39 2.46 -3.55 17.86
N ALA A 40 1.95 -4.41 16.97
CA ALA A 40 1.58 -5.79 17.30
C ALA A 40 2.75 -6.60 17.90
N TYR A 41 3.95 -6.41 17.35
CA TYR A 41 5.14 -7.05 17.90
C TYR A 41 5.55 -6.45 19.24
N ALA A 42 5.54 -5.13 19.38
CA ALA A 42 5.94 -4.45 20.60
C ALA A 42 4.98 -4.73 21.78
N THR A 43 3.68 -4.88 21.53
CA THR A 43 2.67 -5.06 22.57
C THR A 43 2.41 -6.53 22.92
N ALA A 44 2.42 -7.42 21.91
CA ALA A 44 1.99 -8.80 22.08
C ALA A 44 3.01 -9.84 21.58
N GLY A 45 4.15 -9.42 21.02
CA GLY A 45 5.13 -10.32 20.40
C GLY A 45 4.62 -10.98 19.12
N VAL A 46 3.49 -10.53 18.57
CA VAL A 46 2.85 -11.14 17.40
C VAL A 46 3.39 -10.52 16.12
N SER A 47 3.70 -11.37 15.14
CA SER A 47 4.15 -10.95 13.81
C SER A 47 3.01 -10.89 12.82
N VAL A 48 2.62 -9.67 12.41
CA VAL A 48 1.59 -9.45 11.39
C VAL A 48 2.20 -9.55 9.98
N ARG A 49 1.56 -10.32 9.10
CA ARG A 49 2.00 -10.60 7.73
C ARG A 49 1.11 -9.92 6.69
N TYR A 50 1.58 -9.90 5.45
CA TYR A 50 0.82 -9.39 4.30
C TYR A 50 -0.60 -9.98 4.19
N GLY A 51 -0.76 -11.28 4.44
CA GLY A 51 -2.05 -11.96 4.31
C GLY A 51 -3.12 -11.38 5.23
N GLU A 52 -2.75 -11.11 6.49
CA GLU A 52 -3.62 -10.52 7.51
C GLU A 52 -4.02 -9.09 7.11
N GLN A 53 -3.02 -8.24 6.79
CA GLN A 53 -3.27 -6.85 6.41
C GLN A 53 -4.08 -6.71 5.12
N SER A 54 -3.87 -7.61 4.15
CA SER A 54 -4.67 -7.63 2.92
C SER A 54 -6.10 -8.10 3.17
N ALA A 55 -6.34 -8.96 4.17
CA ALA A 55 -7.68 -9.38 4.56
C ALA A 55 -8.42 -8.25 5.30
N GLU A 56 -7.75 -7.58 6.24
CA GLU A 56 -8.27 -6.39 6.95
C GLU A 56 -8.62 -5.26 5.99
N LEU A 57 -7.79 -5.03 4.96
CA LEU A 57 -8.03 -3.99 3.97
C LEU A 57 -9.39 -4.13 3.26
N LYS A 58 -9.91 -5.36 3.10
CA LYS A 58 -11.24 -5.59 2.54
C LYS A 58 -12.32 -4.91 3.39
N HIS A 59 -12.22 -5.03 4.71
CA HIS A 59 -13.16 -4.45 5.66
C HIS A 59 -12.99 -2.94 5.74
N ILE A 60 -11.76 -2.45 5.89
CA ILE A 60 -11.44 -1.00 5.92
C ILE A 60 -12.03 -0.28 4.70
N ARG A 61 -11.90 -0.86 3.51
CA ARG A 61 -12.44 -0.27 2.27
C ARG A 61 -13.97 -0.25 2.24
N ALA A 62 -14.63 -1.23 2.84
CA ALA A 62 -16.09 -1.27 2.91
C ALA A 62 -16.63 -0.19 3.85
N ASP A 63 -15.93 0.05 4.95
CA ASP A 63 -16.32 1.02 5.98
C ASP A 63 -15.91 2.47 5.65
N ASP A 64 -14.93 2.66 4.75
CA ASP A 64 -14.40 3.96 4.33
C ASP A 64 -14.42 4.12 2.80
N ALA A 65 -15.63 4.18 2.22
CA ALA A 65 -15.81 4.34 0.77
C ALA A 65 -15.18 5.64 0.22
N GLY A 66 -15.14 6.72 1.02
CA GLY A 66 -14.63 8.02 0.64
C GLY A 66 -13.11 8.20 0.80
N GLY A 67 -12.47 7.39 1.64
CA GLY A 67 -11.02 7.30 1.79
C GLY A 67 -10.47 6.06 1.09
N GLN A 68 -10.14 5.00 1.82
CA GLN A 68 -9.46 3.83 1.23
C GLN A 68 -10.28 3.11 0.15
N GLY A 69 -11.62 3.13 0.24
CA GLY A 69 -12.51 2.51 -0.73
C GLY A 69 -12.49 3.18 -2.11
N ARG A 70 -12.10 4.45 -2.20
CA ARG A 70 -12.15 5.24 -3.44
C ARG A 70 -11.12 4.82 -4.49
N TRP A 71 -10.06 4.12 -4.07
CA TRP A 71 -8.99 3.64 -4.96
C TRP A 71 -9.16 2.17 -5.33
N SER A 72 -8.42 1.71 -6.33
CA SER A 72 -8.44 0.30 -6.72
C SER A 72 -7.90 -0.60 -5.62
N PHE A 73 -8.59 -1.72 -5.37
CA PHE A 73 -8.11 -2.74 -4.44
C PHE A 73 -6.74 -3.30 -4.88
N SER A 74 -6.58 -3.58 -6.18
CA SER A 74 -5.34 -4.15 -6.71
C SER A 74 -4.15 -3.21 -6.56
N SER A 75 -4.35 -1.88 -6.66
CA SER A 75 -3.26 -0.92 -6.45
C SER A 75 -2.82 -0.89 -4.98
N GLN A 76 -3.77 -0.96 -4.04
CA GLN A 76 -3.47 -1.01 -2.61
C GLN A 76 -2.81 -2.34 -2.21
N GLN A 77 -3.20 -3.46 -2.80
CA GLN A 77 -2.48 -4.73 -2.62
C GLN A 77 -1.02 -4.63 -3.06
N ALA A 78 -0.74 -3.92 -4.15
CA ALA A 78 0.64 -3.69 -4.59
C ALA A 78 1.44 -2.85 -3.57
N THR A 79 0.81 -1.87 -2.92
CA THR A 79 1.42 -1.11 -1.80
C THR A 79 1.79 -2.04 -0.64
N LEU A 80 0.86 -2.89 -0.19
CA LEU A 80 1.11 -3.82 0.92
C LEU A 80 2.19 -4.85 0.57
N ARG A 81 2.25 -5.33 -0.68
CA ARG A 81 3.34 -6.21 -1.15
C ARG A 81 4.69 -5.50 -1.19
N ARG A 82 4.72 -4.21 -1.53
CA ARG A 82 5.95 -3.41 -1.48
C ARG A 82 6.46 -3.26 -0.04
N LEU A 83 5.57 -3.01 0.91
CA LEU A 83 5.91 -3.04 2.34
C LEU A 83 6.47 -4.40 2.74
N ASP A 84 5.79 -5.49 2.40
CA ASP A 84 6.21 -6.83 2.78
C ASP A 84 7.61 -7.18 2.24
N LYS A 85 7.89 -6.84 0.98
CA LYS A 85 9.20 -7.01 0.36
C LYS A 85 10.27 -6.21 1.10
N ALA A 86 10.03 -4.92 1.36
CA ALA A 86 10.99 -4.06 2.04
C ALA A 86 11.25 -4.52 3.48
N PHE A 87 10.20 -4.89 4.20
CA PHE A 87 10.27 -5.37 5.58
C PHE A 87 11.08 -6.68 5.68
N ARG A 88 10.78 -7.68 4.84
CA ARG A 88 11.56 -8.94 4.79
C ARG A 88 13.03 -8.69 4.47
N ALA A 89 13.30 -7.90 3.43
CA ALA A 89 14.67 -7.59 3.02
C ALA A 89 15.49 -6.90 4.12
N PHE A 90 14.85 -6.10 4.98
CA PHE A 90 15.52 -5.51 6.14
C PHE A 90 15.98 -6.59 7.12
N PHE A 91 15.08 -7.47 7.58
CA PHE A 91 15.41 -8.51 8.56
C PHE A 91 16.33 -9.60 8.01
N ASP A 92 16.21 -9.94 6.73
CA ASP A 92 17.11 -10.89 6.07
C ASP A 92 18.56 -10.39 6.08
N ARG A 93 18.80 -9.07 6.03
CA ARG A 93 20.15 -8.48 6.11
C ARG A 93 20.71 -8.39 7.52
N VAL A 94 19.84 -8.36 8.53
CA VAL A 94 20.23 -8.26 9.95
C VAL A 94 20.55 -9.64 10.53
N ARG A 95 20.01 -10.71 9.95
CA ARG A 95 20.37 -12.09 10.28
C ARG A 95 21.75 -12.42 9.69
N THR A 96 22.81 -12.06 10.42
CA THR A 96 24.13 -12.72 10.34
C THR A 96 24.05 -14.14 10.89
#